data_AF-A0A2E1KR30-F1
#
_entry.id   AF-A0A2E1KR30-F1
#
_cell.length_a   1.000
_cell.length_b   1.000
_cell.length_c   1.000
_cell.angle_alpha   90.00
_cell.angle_beta   90.00
_cell.angle_gamma   90.00
#
_symmetry.space_group_name_H-M   'P 1'
#
loop_
_entity.id
_entity.type
_entity.pdbx_description
1 polymer ?
#
loop_
_entity_poly.entity_id
_entity_poly.type
_entity_poly.pdbx_seq_one_letter_code
_entity_poly.pdbx_strand_id
1 'polypeptide(L)'
;MLFILARRPVALTWGRIGKCLVVVSTLGAVPLLLVGQAVTFSVLTVPGVCLVVGCLLWPFCGSQLVRISHDGYLDLVRSGSKRLLLRIDEDNANRIVLIERQRTETLRVTRLSRRVLFARLPSVKSHDKITLLVRWLLKSFHGPLPRVRIVLKKRK
;
A
#
# COMPACT_ATOMS: atom_id res chain seq x y z
N MET A 1 8.60 13.75 2.64
CA MET A 1 8.74 14.79 1.59
C MET A 1 8.44 14.29 0.17
N LEU A 2 9.01 13.17 -0.31
CA LEU A 2 8.80 12.66 -1.69
C LEU A 2 7.33 12.44 -2.11
N PHE A 3 6.46 12.02 -1.19
CA PHE A 3 5.03 11.80 -1.49
C PHE A 3 4.28 13.10 -1.87
N ILE A 4 4.70 14.24 -1.33
CA ILE A 4 4.08 15.57 -1.54
C ILE A 4 4.63 16.25 -2.81
N LEU A 5 5.81 15.84 -3.28
CA LEU A 5 6.42 16.34 -4.52
C LEU A 5 6.09 15.51 -5.77
N ALA A 6 5.56 14.30 -5.63
CA ALA A 6 5.23 13.46 -6.78
C ALA A 6 4.10 14.03 -7.65
N ARG A 7 4.38 14.37 -8.92
CA ARG A 7 3.38 14.78 -9.92
C ARG A 7 2.47 13.63 -10.40
N ARG A 8 2.77 12.39 -10.03
CA ARG A 8 2.07 11.15 -10.46
C ARG A 8 1.23 10.56 -9.31
N PRO A 9 0.23 9.71 -9.61
CA PRO A 9 -0.51 9.00 -8.58
C PRO A 9 0.41 8.01 -7.86
N VAL A 10 0.64 8.26 -6.57
CA VAL A 10 1.49 7.45 -5.69
C VAL A 10 0.64 6.90 -4.55
N ALA A 11 0.90 5.66 -4.13
CA ALA A 11 0.31 5.10 -2.91
C ALA A 11 1.38 4.77 -1.87
N LEU A 12 1.07 5.12 -0.63
CA LEU A 12 1.76 4.67 0.58
C LEU A 12 0.92 3.58 1.22
N THR A 13 1.47 2.38 1.27
CA THR A 13 0.86 1.24 1.97
C THR A 13 1.58 1.02 3.28
N TRP A 14 0.85 1.12 4.39
CA TRP A 14 1.42 0.97 5.75
C TRP A 14 2.12 -0.38 5.92
N GLY A 15 1.56 -1.44 5.33
CA GLY A 15 2.17 -2.77 5.33
C GLY A 15 3.53 -2.86 4.62
N ARG A 16 3.80 -2.09 3.57
CA ARG A 16 5.13 -2.07 2.94
C ARG A 16 6.15 -1.36 3.82
N ILE A 17 5.75 -0.27 4.48
CA ILE A 17 6.60 0.46 5.42
C ILE A 17 6.97 -0.45 6.60
N GLY A 18 5.99 -1.16 7.16
CA GLY A 18 6.22 -2.14 8.23
C GLY A 18 7.19 -3.23 7.82
N LYS A 19 7.02 -3.84 6.63
CA LYS A 19 7.94 -4.85 6.11
C LYS A 19 9.36 -4.30 5.90
N CYS A 20 9.51 -3.10 5.36
CA CYS A 20 10.82 -2.46 5.21
C CYS A 20 11.50 -2.23 6.57
N LEU A 21 10.76 -1.75 7.58
CA LEU A 21 11.29 -1.56 8.93
C LEU A 21 11.77 -2.87 9.53
N VAL A 22 10.98 -3.95 9.41
CA VAL A 22 11.37 -5.28 9.90
C VAL A 22 12.64 -5.76 9.18
N VAL A 23 12.70 -5.68 7.85
CA VAL A 23 13.86 -6.15 7.06
C VAL A 23 15.13 -5.34 7.36
N VAL A 24 15.03 -4.02 7.49
CA VAL A 24 16.19 -3.18 7.84
C VAL A 24 16.66 -3.47 9.25
N SER A 25 15.73 -3.70 10.19
CA SER A 25 16.08 -4.02 11.58
C SER A 25 16.74 -5.39 11.70
N THR A 26 16.26 -6.40 10.98
CA THR A 26 16.87 -7.73 10.97
C THR A 26 18.23 -7.71 10.28
N LEU A 27 18.36 -7.05 9.12
CA LEU A 27 19.65 -6.92 8.42
C LEU A 27 20.68 -6.11 9.22
N GLY A 28 20.25 -5.14 10.04
CA GLY A 28 21.16 -4.39 10.92
C GLY A 28 21.60 -5.19 12.15
N ALA A 29 20.72 -6.02 12.71
CA ALA A 29 20.99 -6.76 13.94
C ALA A 29 21.74 -8.09 13.73
N VAL A 30 21.47 -8.80 12.63
CA VAL A 30 22.08 -10.12 12.33
C VAL A 30 23.62 -10.06 12.21
N PRO A 31 24.25 -9.08 11.52
CA PRO A 31 25.70 -8.99 11.42
C PRO A 31 26.36 -8.67 12.76
N LEU A 32 25.72 -7.83 13.59
CA LEU A 32 26.22 -7.48 14.93
C LEU A 32 26.26 -8.70 15.86
N LEU A 33 25.27 -9.58 15.76
CA LEU A 33 25.23 -10.85 16.48
C LEU A 33 26.27 -11.86 15.95
N LEU A 34 26.52 -11.88 14.64
CA LEU A 34 27.52 -12.77 14.01
C LEU A 34 28.98 -12.40 14.35
N VAL A 35 29.26 -11.12 14.59
CA VAL A 35 30.62 -10.63 14.91
C VAL A 35 30.95 -10.76 16.41
N GLY A 36 30.01 -11.25 17.23
CA GLY A 36 30.24 -11.50 18.66
C GLY A 36 30.54 -10.25 19.49
N GLN A 37 30.19 -9.06 18.98
CA GLN A 37 30.38 -7.83 19.74
C GLN A 37 29.42 -7.77 20.92
N ALA A 38 29.91 -7.29 22.07
CA ALA A 38 29.08 -7.00 23.23
C ALA A 38 28.07 -5.91 22.87
N VAL A 39 26.85 -6.32 22.51
CA VAL A 39 25.80 -5.41 22.10
C VAL A 39 25.29 -4.69 23.34
N THR A 40 25.65 -3.42 23.50
CA THR A 40 25.12 -2.58 24.58
C THR A 40 23.61 -2.43 24.41
N PHE A 41 22.86 -2.39 25.52
CA PHE A 41 21.39 -2.29 25.53
C PHE A 41 20.85 -1.18 24.61
N SER A 42 21.57 -0.04 24.54
CA SER A 42 21.28 1.10 23.65
C SER A 42 21.26 0.74 22.16
N VAL A 43 22.14 -0.15 21.68
CA VAL A 43 22.25 -0.55 20.28
C VAL A 43 21.10 -1.48 19.86
N LEU A 44 20.52 -2.23 20.81
CA LEU A 44 19.36 -3.10 20.59
C LEU A 44 18.01 -2.38 20.68
N THR A 45 17.92 -1.24 21.38
CA THR A 45 16.66 -0.51 21.55
C THR A 45 16.06 -0.03 20.22
N VAL A 46 16.86 0.58 19.35
CA VAL A 46 16.42 1.13 18.06
C VAL A 46 15.87 0.05 17.12
N PRO A 47 16.59 -1.07 16.84
CA PRO A 47 16.05 -2.15 16.03
C PRO A 47 14.87 -2.88 16.72
N GLY A 48 14.87 -2.98 18.05
CA GLY A 48 13.74 -3.53 18.81
C GLY A 48 12.46 -2.70 18.64
N VAL A 49 12.54 -1.38 18.78
CA VAL A 49 11.41 -0.46 18.54
C VAL A 49 10.96 -0.54 17.08
N CYS A 50 11.89 -0.59 16.13
CA CYS A 50 11.54 -0.71 14.71
C CYS A 50 10.86 -2.05 14.37
N LEU A 51 11.26 -3.15 15.02
CA LEU A 51 10.58 -4.45 14.92
C LEU A 51 9.15 -4.39 15.49
N VAL A 52 8.98 -3.84 16.70
CA VAL A 52 7.66 -3.69 17.34
C VAL A 52 6.74 -2.83 16.49
N VAL A 53 7.20 -1.66 16.04
CA VAL A 53 6.45 -0.77 15.15
C VAL A 53 6.14 -1.44 13.81
N GLY A 54 7.11 -2.17 13.25
CA GLY A 54 6.93 -2.93 12.01
C GLY A 54 5.85 -4.01 12.12
N CYS A 55 5.84 -4.77 13.22
CA CYS A 55 4.82 -5.77 13.54
C CYS A 55 3.45 -5.12 13.77
N LEU A 56 3.38 -3.98 14.47
CA LEU A 56 2.14 -3.22 14.69
C LEU A 56 1.55 -2.66 13.38
N LEU A 57 2.39 -2.30 12.41
CA LEU A 57 1.95 -1.80 11.10
C LEU A 57 1.56 -2.92 10.12
N TRP A 58 1.95 -4.17 10.39
CA TRP A 58 1.62 -5.33 9.57
C TRP A 58 0.10 -5.57 9.40
N PRO A 59 -0.76 -5.51 10.45
CA PRO A 59 -2.21 -5.66 10.28
C PRO A 59 -2.85 -4.52 9.46
N PHE A 60 -2.18 -3.38 9.33
CA PHE A 60 -2.65 -2.24 8.54
C PHE A 60 -2.37 -2.38 7.03
N CYS A 61 -2.00 -3.57 6.54
CA CYS A 61 -1.79 -3.87 5.11
C CYS A 61 -2.99 -3.49 4.21
N GLY A 62 -4.20 -3.48 4.74
CA GLY A 62 -5.41 -3.08 4.00
C GLY A 62 -5.59 -1.57 3.86
N SER A 63 -4.85 -0.75 4.60
CA SER A 63 -4.97 0.70 4.53
C SER A 63 -3.88 1.31 3.65
N GLN A 64 -4.28 2.24 2.81
CA GLN A 64 -3.37 2.95 1.91
C GLN A 64 -3.72 4.44 1.83
N LEU A 65 -2.67 5.25 1.76
CA LEU A 65 -2.77 6.67 1.46
C LEU A 65 -2.43 6.86 -0.01
N VAL A 66 -3.39 7.31 -0.81
CA VAL A 66 -3.24 7.42 -2.27
C VAL A 66 -3.33 8.88 -2.68
N ARG A 67 -2.41 9.31 -3.53
CA ARG A 67 -2.41 10.65 -4.11
C ARG A 67 -3.10 10.65 -5.47
N ILE A 68 -4.42 10.75 -5.48
CA ILE A 68 -5.21 10.95 -6.69
C ILE A 68 -6.47 11.76 -6.29
N SER A 69 -7.13 12.38 -7.25
CA SER A 69 -8.46 12.96 -7.01
C SER A 69 -9.45 11.86 -6.64
N HIS A 70 -10.45 12.17 -5.83
CA HIS A 70 -11.50 11.24 -5.47
C HIS A 70 -12.18 10.63 -6.71
N ASP A 71 -12.58 11.48 -7.66
CA ASP A 71 -13.26 11.04 -8.89
C ASP A 71 -12.36 10.15 -9.74
N GLY A 72 -11.09 10.55 -9.92
CA GLY A 72 -10.10 9.71 -10.60
C GLY A 72 -9.83 8.35 -9.91
N TYR A 73 -10.00 8.25 -8.59
CA TYR A 73 -9.95 6.97 -7.89
C TYR A 73 -11.20 6.13 -8.18
N LEU A 74 -12.38 6.75 -8.12
CA LEU A 74 -13.66 6.10 -8.44
C LEU A 74 -13.67 5.56 -9.87
N ASP A 75 -13.21 6.33 -10.85
CA ASP A 75 -13.12 5.90 -12.25
C ASP A 75 -12.21 4.67 -12.40
N LEU A 76 -11.11 4.64 -11.64
CA LEU A 76 -10.17 3.52 -11.64
C LEU A 76 -10.82 2.26 -11.06
N VAL A 77 -11.54 2.40 -9.94
CA VAL A 77 -12.31 1.32 -9.31
C VAL A 77 -13.41 0.84 -10.26
N ARG A 78 -14.21 1.74 -10.84
CA ARG A 78 -15.27 1.42 -11.81
C ARG A 78 -14.73 0.69 -13.04
N SER A 79 -13.61 1.15 -13.60
CA SER A 79 -12.93 0.48 -14.71
C SER A 79 -12.46 -0.93 -14.32
N GLY A 80 -11.85 -1.09 -13.14
CA GLY A 80 -11.42 -2.39 -12.63
C GLY A 80 -12.59 -3.36 -12.41
N SER A 81 -13.68 -2.87 -11.80
CA SER A 81 -14.88 -3.65 -11.51
C SER A 81 -15.60 -4.08 -12.78
N LYS A 82 -15.71 -3.18 -13.78
CA LYS A 82 -16.31 -3.50 -15.09
C LYS A 82 -15.55 -4.63 -15.78
N ARG A 83 -14.22 -4.61 -15.73
CA ARG A 83 -13.36 -5.68 -16.29
C ARG A 83 -13.53 -7.02 -15.56
N LEU A 84 -13.87 -6.99 -14.28
CA LEU A 84 -14.06 -8.19 -13.47
C LEU A 84 -15.53 -8.65 -13.39
N LEU A 85 -16.45 -7.94 -14.07
CA LEU A 85 -17.90 -8.16 -13.98
C LEU A 85 -18.39 -8.13 -12.51
N LEU A 86 -17.83 -7.20 -11.72
CA LEU A 86 -18.26 -6.92 -10.36
C LEU A 86 -19.34 -5.85 -10.38
N ARG A 87 -20.40 -6.05 -9.61
CA ARG A 87 -21.41 -5.01 -9.41
C ARG A 87 -20.91 -4.05 -8.33
N ILE A 88 -21.05 -2.75 -8.58
CA ILE A 88 -20.69 -1.72 -7.63
C ILE A 88 -21.98 -1.03 -7.19
N ASP A 89 -22.11 -0.80 -5.89
CA ASP A 89 -23.12 0.08 -5.33
C ASP A 89 -22.42 1.23 -4.60
N GLU A 90 -22.82 2.46 -4.92
CA GLU A 90 -22.25 3.68 -4.32
C GLU A 90 -23.20 4.17 -3.24
N ASP A 91 -23.11 3.50 -2.09
CA ASP A 91 -24.02 3.69 -0.95
C ASP A 91 -23.83 5.06 -0.26
N ASN A 92 -22.65 5.67 -0.37
CA ASN A 92 -22.36 7.00 0.16
C ASN A 92 -21.07 7.60 -0.44
N ALA A 93 -20.89 8.93 -0.40
CA ALA A 93 -19.73 9.63 -0.98
C ALA A 93 -18.34 9.12 -0.53
N ASN A 94 -18.26 8.34 0.55
CA ASN A 94 -17.03 7.77 1.10
C ASN A 94 -17.03 6.23 1.17
N ARG A 95 -18.02 5.54 0.60
CA ARG A 95 -18.16 4.08 0.66
C ARG A 95 -18.54 3.52 -0.70
N ILE A 96 -17.72 2.58 -1.18
CA ILE A 96 -17.96 1.85 -2.41
C ILE A 96 -18.22 0.40 -2.02
N VAL A 97 -19.42 -0.09 -2.30
CA VAL A 97 -19.80 -1.46 -2.01
C VAL A 97 -19.52 -2.30 -3.25
N LEU A 98 -18.65 -3.31 -3.12
CA LEU A 98 -18.37 -4.29 -4.14
C LEU A 98 -19.23 -5.51 -3.89
N ILE A 99 -20.07 -5.85 -4.87
CA ILE A 99 -20.98 -7.00 -4.81
C ILE A 99 -20.49 -8.06 -5.79
N GLU A 100 -20.10 -9.19 -5.24
CA GLU A 100 -19.84 -10.45 -5.93
C GLU A 100 -20.92 -11.46 -5.51
N ARG A 101 -21.25 -12.46 -6.34
CA ARG A 101 -22.45 -13.33 -6.22
C ARG A 101 -22.92 -13.68 -4.79
N GLN A 102 -22.00 -14.02 -3.89
CA GLN A 102 -22.30 -14.37 -2.49
C GLN A 102 -21.53 -13.51 -1.47
N ARG A 103 -20.82 -12.47 -1.91
CA ARG A 103 -19.95 -11.66 -1.06
C ARG A 103 -20.12 -10.18 -1.35
N THR A 104 -20.46 -9.44 -0.31
CA THR A 104 -20.52 -7.99 -0.33
C THR A 104 -19.40 -7.44 0.54
N GLU A 105 -18.51 -6.65 -0.05
CA GLU A 105 -17.39 -6.02 0.66
C GLU A 105 -17.42 -4.51 0.49
N THR A 106 -17.03 -3.79 1.54
CA THR A 106 -17.05 -2.33 1.52
C THR A 106 -15.63 -1.79 1.44
N LEU A 107 -15.37 -1.03 0.37
CA LEU A 107 -14.21 -0.17 0.24
C LEU A 107 -14.53 1.17 0.91
N ARG A 108 -13.82 1.50 1.98
CA ARG A 108 -13.93 2.84 2.59
C ARG A 108 -12.93 3.76 1.92
N VAL A 109 -13.41 4.84 1.34
CA VAL A 109 -12.60 5.88 0.72
C VAL A 109 -12.89 7.17 1.46
N THR A 110 -11.90 7.71 2.16
CA THR A 110 -12.04 8.97 2.89
C THR A 110 -11.19 10.01 2.22
N ARG A 111 -11.81 11.09 1.75
CA ARG A 111 -11.09 12.23 1.19
C ARG A 111 -10.40 13.01 2.30
N LEU A 112 -9.06 13.05 2.27
CA LEU A 112 -8.25 13.87 3.18
C LEU A 112 -7.98 15.25 2.61
N SER A 113 -7.83 15.35 1.28
CA SER A 113 -7.58 16.61 0.58
C SER A 113 -8.09 16.54 -0.87
N ARG A 114 -7.89 17.59 -1.67
CA ARG A 114 -8.29 17.62 -3.10
C ARG A 114 -7.57 16.57 -3.96
N ARG A 115 -6.37 16.15 -3.55
CA ARG A 115 -5.52 15.18 -4.29
C ARG A 115 -5.01 14.03 -3.42
N VAL A 116 -5.52 13.88 -2.20
CA VAL A 116 -5.08 12.84 -1.26
C VAL A 116 -6.32 12.16 -0.69
N LEU A 117 -6.34 10.85 -0.77
CA LEU A 117 -7.40 10.01 -0.23
C LEU A 117 -6.80 8.89 0.61
N PHE A 118 -7.54 8.53 1.66
CA PHE A 118 -7.29 7.35 2.44
C PHE A 118 -8.24 6.26 1.95
N ALA A 119 -7.71 5.13 1.47
CA ALA A 119 -8.52 3.99 1.09
C ALA A 119 -8.23 2.82 2.02
N ARG A 120 -9.28 2.24 2.59
CA ARG A 120 -9.23 0.98 3.31
C ARG A 120 -9.82 -0.11 2.43
N LEU A 121 -8.94 -1.00 1.98
CA LEU A 121 -9.22 -2.17 1.18
C LEU A 121 -9.80 -3.27 2.07
N PRO A 122 -10.76 -4.06 1.56
CA PRO A 122 -11.32 -5.20 2.28
C PRO A 122 -10.28 -6.32 2.44
N SER A 123 -10.58 -7.27 3.33
CA SER A 123 -9.72 -8.43 3.56
C SER A 123 -9.65 -9.31 2.32
N VAL A 124 -8.43 -9.68 1.95
CA VAL A 124 -8.15 -10.54 0.80
C VAL A 124 -8.51 -11.98 1.16
N LYS A 125 -9.41 -12.59 0.40
CA LYS A 125 -9.72 -14.04 0.46
C LYS A 125 -9.23 -14.73 -0.82
N SER A 126 -8.91 -16.02 -0.72
CA SER A 126 -8.46 -16.79 -1.88
C SER A 126 -9.58 -16.96 -2.91
N HIS A 127 -9.23 -16.83 -4.19
CA HIS A 127 -10.09 -17.05 -5.37
C HIS A 127 -11.28 -16.09 -5.65
N ASP A 128 -11.35 -14.93 -4.97
CA ASP A 128 -12.41 -13.94 -5.23
C ASP A 128 -12.02 -12.89 -6.29
N LYS A 129 -13.00 -12.42 -7.08
CA LYS A 129 -12.80 -11.29 -8.01
C LYS A 129 -12.53 -9.99 -7.27
N ILE A 130 -13.13 -9.81 -6.09
CA ILE A 130 -12.82 -8.67 -5.20
C ILE A 130 -11.33 -8.65 -4.86
N THR A 131 -10.73 -9.81 -4.56
CA THR A 131 -9.29 -9.92 -4.32
C THR A 131 -8.47 -9.53 -5.54
N LEU A 132 -8.89 -9.93 -6.74
CA LEU A 132 -8.22 -9.54 -7.98
C LEU A 132 -8.26 -8.03 -8.19
N LEU A 133 -9.40 -7.38 -7.92
CA LEU A 133 -9.53 -5.93 -7.98
C LEU A 133 -8.61 -5.23 -6.97
N VAL A 134 -8.57 -5.71 -5.73
CA VAL A 134 -7.69 -5.17 -4.68
C VAL A 134 -6.22 -5.29 -5.09
N ARG A 135 -5.78 -6.46 -5.59
CA ARG A 135 -4.42 -6.67 -6.08
C ARG A 135 -4.09 -5.77 -7.27
N TRP A 136 -5.04 -5.59 -8.19
CA TRP A 136 -4.87 -4.72 -9.35
C TRP A 136 -4.78 -3.24 -8.95
N LEU A 137 -5.61 -2.77 -8.00
CA LEU A 137 -5.52 -1.41 -7.45
C LEU A 137 -4.15 -1.17 -6.81
N LEU A 138 -3.70 -2.08 -5.94
CA LEU A 138 -2.38 -2.02 -5.29
C LEU A 138 -1.22 -2.02 -6.29
N LYS A 139 -1.39 -2.64 -7.47
CA LYS A 139 -0.40 -2.64 -8.55
C LYS A 139 -0.47 -1.37 -9.41
N SER A 140 -1.66 -0.78 -9.56
CA SER A 140 -1.89 0.42 -10.38
C SER A 140 -1.25 1.65 -9.77
N PHE A 141 -1.19 1.72 -8.43
CA PHE A 141 -0.50 2.79 -7.75
C PHE A 141 0.97 2.45 -7.53
N HIS A 142 1.83 3.32 -8.04
CA HIS A 142 3.27 3.19 -7.86
C HIS A 142 3.65 3.55 -6.43
N GLY A 143 4.64 2.86 -5.87
CA GLY A 143 5.26 3.28 -4.62
C GLY A 143 5.98 4.63 -4.79
N PRO A 144 6.36 5.30 -3.68
CA PRO A 144 7.02 6.61 -3.71
C PRO A 144 8.42 6.61 -4.34
N LEU A 145 8.93 5.44 -4.76
CA LEU A 145 10.25 5.32 -5.37
C LEU A 145 10.19 5.77 -6.85
N PRO A 146 11.04 6.73 -7.26
CA PRO A 146 11.14 7.15 -8.64
C PRO A 146 11.61 5.96 -9.49
N ARG A 147 10.88 5.66 -10.57
CA ARG A 147 11.36 4.69 -11.57
C ARG A 147 12.52 5.32 -12.33
N VAL A 148 13.72 4.81 -12.11
CA VAL A 148 14.85 5.06 -13.00
C VAL A 148 14.53 4.38 -14.33
N ARG A 149 14.21 5.18 -15.36
CA ARG A 149 13.99 4.67 -16.71
C ARG A 149 15.36 4.68 -17.40
N ILE A 150 16.04 3.53 -17.42
CA ILE A 150 17.28 3.38 -18.18
C ILE A 150 16.88 3.37 -19.66
N VAL A 151 17.13 4.47 -20.36
CA VAL A 151 16.93 4.57 -21.81
C VAL A 151 18.29 4.29 -22.45
N LEU A 152 18.44 3.10 -23.04
CA LEU A 152 19.57 2.78 -23.91
C LEU A 152 19.44 3.59 -25.19
N LYS A 153 20.17 4.71 -25.27
CA LYS A 153 20.34 5.47 -26.52
C LYS A 153 21.16 4.60 -27.47
N LYS A 154 20.56 4.17 -28.57
CA LYS A 154 21.27 3.55 -29.69
C LYS A 154 22.21 4.61 -30.28
N ARG A 155 23.53 4.42 -30.21
CA ARG A 155 24.48 5.25 -30.97
C ARG A 155 24.25 4.97 -32.46
N LYS A 156 23.99 6.04 -33.22
CA LYS A 156 24.13 6.03 -34.67
C LYS A 156 25.60 6.15 -35.01
#